data_AF-V7BRH4-F1
#
_entry.id   AF-V7BRH4-F1
#
_cell.length_a   1.000
_cell.length_b   1.000
_cell.length_c   1.000
_cell.angle_alpha   90.00
_cell.angle_beta   90.00
_cell.angle_gamma   90.00
#
_symmetry.space_group_name_H-M   'P 1'
#
loop_
_entity.id
_entity.type
_entity.pdbx_description
1 polymer ?
#
loop_
_entity_poly.entity_id
_entity_poly.type
_entity_poly.pdbx_seq_one_letter_code
_entity_poly.pdbx_strand_id
1 'polypeptide(L)'
;MSDAALQVLDGTQLRGLDLSLGDGSFTGAAILDIAHSRAFSSLLRLSLPDSVKASALTRLRAPDADAFRSAVYAADKASDVLRDYITAIADELKDNPLVVSILDGSTLRLLLKDEDDFAMLAESLFTELDDEDEGKISKSEIRNALIQMGVEMGVPPFSEFPKLNDLLRKHGADGEEKLGQAQFAQLLQSVMQDLEEELSKENVVVIRNIQVLNGSKLRQLLANEQELNTIVEKVFREKVDARDGSSSTEIIRSYLEKNAKELGLPLLQAEVAAVLLYDGVFDDVITKEKDGDELDKEKLAKLVKDILQKFAEQLEANPVQQDLSYVEDELS
;
A
#
# COMPACT_ATOMS: atom_id res chain seq x y z
N MET A 1 -4.94 12.78 -16.04
CA MET A 1 -4.60 12.08 -14.78
C MET A 1 -3.09 12.19 -14.58
N SER A 2 -2.65 13.20 -13.83
CA SER A 2 -1.27 13.26 -13.35
C SER A 2 -1.16 12.24 -12.23
N ASP A 3 -0.60 11.07 -12.53
CA ASP A 3 -0.32 10.05 -11.53
C ASP A 3 0.71 10.66 -10.57
N ALA A 4 0.27 11.07 -9.37
CA ALA A 4 1.17 11.59 -8.35
C ALA A 4 2.21 10.50 -8.11
N ALA A 5 3.50 10.79 -8.37
CA ALA A 5 4.54 9.77 -8.50
C ALA A 5 4.51 8.78 -7.32
N LEU A 6 3.97 7.59 -7.58
CA LEU A 6 3.90 6.51 -6.59
C LEU A 6 5.28 5.92 -6.41
N GLN A 7 5.70 5.78 -5.16
CA GLN A 7 6.96 5.14 -4.81
C GLN A 7 6.70 3.92 -3.94
N VAL A 8 7.37 2.81 -4.27
CA VAL A 8 7.35 1.59 -3.46
C VAL A 8 8.51 1.62 -2.47
N LEU A 9 8.22 1.41 -1.19
CA LEU A 9 9.16 1.26 -0.10
C LEU A 9 9.23 -0.21 0.30
N ASP A 10 10.29 -0.89 -0.14
CA ASP A 10 10.54 -2.33 0.04
C ASP A 10 11.59 -2.64 1.12
N GLY A 11 12.01 -1.61 1.87
CA GLY A 11 12.99 -1.74 2.95
C GLY A 11 14.46 -1.83 2.49
N THR A 12 14.74 -1.75 1.19
CA THR A 12 16.13 -1.75 0.68
C THR A 12 16.96 -0.61 1.26
N GLN A 13 16.36 0.57 1.49
CA GLN A 13 17.03 1.74 2.06
C GLN A 13 17.55 1.50 3.49
N LEU A 14 16.96 0.55 4.21
CA LEU A 14 17.33 0.24 5.60
C LEU A 14 18.56 -0.65 5.72
N ARG A 15 18.93 -1.39 4.66
CA ARG A 15 20.01 -2.40 4.70
C ARG A 15 21.40 -1.79 4.78
N GLY A 16 21.56 -0.52 4.41
CA GLY A 16 22.85 0.18 4.39
C GLY A 16 23.04 1.16 5.54
N LEU A 17 22.20 1.14 6.57
CA LEU A 17 22.24 2.14 7.63
C LEU A 17 23.47 2.01 8.51
N ASP A 18 24.01 3.17 8.93
CA ASP A 18 24.94 3.20 10.04
C ASP A 18 24.17 2.88 11.32
N LEU A 19 24.47 1.71 11.86
CA LEU A 19 23.83 1.17 13.04
C LEU A 19 24.70 1.25 14.30
N SER A 20 25.79 2.01 14.26
CA SER A 20 26.64 2.22 15.41
C SER A 20 25.88 2.91 16.56
N LEU A 21 26.17 2.48 17.78
CA LEU A 21 25.71 3.12 19.01
C LEU A 21 26.92 3.67 19.76
N GLY A 22 26.70 4.74 20.52
CA GLY A 22 27.72 5.27 21.43
C GLY A 22 27.96 4.36 22.64
N ASP A 23 28.95 4.72 23.45
CA ASP A 23 29.24 4.01 24.68
C ASP A 23 28.07 4.11 25.67
N GLY A 24 27.80 3.02 26.40
CA GLY A 24 26.81 3.00 27.47
C GLY A 24 25.95 1.74 27.51
N SER A 25 24.80 1.85 28.15
CA SER A 25 23.77 0.82 28.22
C SER A 25 22.45 1.37 27.74
N PHE A 26 21.69 0.56 27.01
CA PHE A 26 20.44 0.97 26.37
C PHE A 26 19.29 0.09 26.86
N THR A 27 18.13 0.68 27.10
CA THR A 27 16.90 -0.10 27.28
C THR A 27 16.40 -0.59 25.92
N GLY A 28 15.62 -1.67 25.90
CA GLY A 28 14.94 -2.11 24.67
C GLY A 28 14.09 -0.99 24.06
N ALA A 29 13.38 -0.21 24.88
CA ALA A 29 12.62 0.95 24.42
C ALA A 29 13.52 1.99 23.72
N ALA A 30 14.66 2.34 24.30
CA ALA A 30 15.59 3.29 23.69
C ALA A 30 16.15 2.77 22.35
N ILE A 31 16.40 1.46 22.24
CA ILE A 31 16.84 0.85 20.98
C ILE A 31 15.74 0.98 19.91
N LEU A 32 14.47 0.73 20.26
CA LEU A 32 13.35 0.89 19.34
C LEU A 32 13.18 2.34 18.88
N ASP A 33 13.28 3.31 19.79
CA ASP A 33 13.18 4.74 19.45
C ASP A 33 14.29 5.16 18.48
N ILE A 34 15.53 4.71 18.71
CA ILE A 34 16.65 4.94 17.79
C ILE A 34 16.38 4.28 16.43
N ALA A 35 15.90 3.04 16.42
CA ALA A 35 15.58 2.33 15.19
C ALA A 35 14.50 3.06 14.38
N HIS A 36 13.42 3.49 15.03
CA HIS A 36 12.32 4.21 14.39
C HIS A 36 12.78 5.57 13.86
N SER A 37 13.62 6.30 14.61
CA SER A 37 14.19 7.57 14.16
C SER A 37 15.10 7.41 12.94
N ARG A 38 15.92 6.35 12.90
CA ARG A 38 16.77 6.03 11.74
C ARG A 38 15.92 5.62 10.53
N ALA A 39 14.97 4.73 10.73
CA ALA A 39 14.05 4.30 9.68
C ALA A 39 13.25 5.48 9.11
N PHE A 40 12.72 6.36 9.96
CA PHE A 40 12.03 7.59 9.56
C PHE A 40 12.91 8.44 8.64
N SER A 41 14.17 8.66 9.02
CA SER A 41 15.10 9.46 8.22
C SER A 41 15.42 8.83 6.86
N SER A 42 15.41 7.50 6.78
CA SER A 42 15.73 6.74 5.56
C SER A 42 14.52 6.47 4.65
N LEU A 43 13.32 6.47 5.21
CA LEU A 43 12.07 6.19 4.52
C LEU A 43 11.30 7.50 4.28
N LEU A 44 11.99 8.53 3.78
CA LEU A 44 11.38 9.79 3.35
C LEU A 44 10.58 10.50 4.47
N ARG A 45 11.05 10.40 5.73
CA ARG A 45 10.34 10.96 6.90
C ARG A 45 8.94 10.36 7.10
N LEU A 46 8.76 9.12 6.68
CA LEU A 46 7.54 8.36 6.94
C LEU A 46 7.61 7.71 8.33
N SER A 47 6.58 7.94 9.14
CA SER A 47 6.39 7.15 10.36
C SER A 47 5.98 5.73 9.97
N LEU A 48 6.71 4.74 10.50
CA LEU A 48 6.39 3.34 10.26
C LEU A 48 4.98 3.00 10.79
N PRO A 49 4.15 2.28 10.01
CA PRO A 49 2.89 1.74 10.50
C PRO A 49 3.10 0.81 11.70
N ASP A 50 2.12 0.76 12.60
CA ASP A 50 2.22 -0.10 13.79
C ASP A 50 2.20 -1.59 13.44
N SER A 51 1.57 -1.96 12.32
CA SER A 51 1.66 -3.32 11.75
C SER A 51 3.11 -3.70 11.43
N VAL A 52 3.87 -2.82 10.78
CA VAL A 52 5.29 -3.05 10.45
C VAL A 52 6.13 -3.15 11.73
N LYS A 53 5.90 -2.26 12.70
CA LYS A 53 6.62 -2.30 13.99
C LYS A 53 6.35 -3.61 14.75
N ALA A 54 5.10 -4.08 14.77
CA ALA A 54 4.69 -5.30 15.44
C ALA A 54 5.23 -6.56 14.74
N SER A 55 5.17 -6.61 13.40
CA SER A 55 5.77 -7.69 12.62
C SER A 55 7.28 -7.77 12.84
N ALA A 56 7.98 -6.64 12.83
CA ALA A 56 9.43 -6.60 13.08
C ALA A 56 9.80 -7.11 14.49
N LEU A 57 9.00 -6.76 15.52
CA LEU A 57 9.21 -7.26 16.89
C LEU A 57 8.99 -8.78 16.96
N THR A 58 8.00 -9.30 16.24
CA THR A 58 7.72 -10.74 16.17
C THR A 58 8.88 -11.49 15.52
N ARG A 59 9.45 -10.93 14.43
CA ARG A 59 10.63 -11.48 13.73
C ARG A 59 11.90 -11.47 14.60
N LEU A 60 12.03 -10.51 15.52
CA LEU A 60 13.13 -10.45 16.49
C LEU A 60 13.09 -11.61 17.51
N ARG A 61 12.00 -12.39 17.55
CA ARG A 61 11.76 -13.47 18.53
C ARG A 61 11.96 -13.01 19.97
N ALA A 62 11.66 -11.74 20.23
CA ALA A 62 11.74 -11.20 21.57
C ALA A 62 10.76 -11.97 22.48
N PRO A 63 11.16 -12.37 23.70
CA PRO A 63 10.18 -12.70 24.72
C PRO A 63 9.29 -11.46 24.94
N ASP A 64 8.08 -11.67 25.48
CA ASP A 64 7.09 -10.65 25.86
C ASP A 64 7.51 -9.18 25.62
N ALA A 65 6.79 -8.48 24.74
CA ALA A 65 7.19 -7.16 24.23
C ALA A 65 7.48 -6.13 25.35
N ASP A 66 6.77 -6.22 26.48
CA ASP A 66 6.97 -5.35 27.64
C ASP A 66 8.27 -5.68 28.41
N ALA A 67 8.57 -6.97 28.54
CA ALA A 67 9.84 -7.44 29.10
C ALA A 67 11.02 -7.01 28.21
N PHE A 68 10.88 -7.10 26.88
CA PHE A 68 11.90 -6.62 25.95
C PHE A 68 12.16 -5.12 26.11
N ARG A 69 11.09 -4.31 26.13
CA ARG A 69 11.21 -2.84 26.25
C ARG A 69 11.93 -2.41 27.52
N SER A 70 11.73 -3.14 28.61
CA SER A 70 12.30 -2.83 29.93
C SER A 70 13.71 -3.38 30.14
N ALA A 71 14.15 -4.34 29.32
CA ALA A 71 15.46 -4.96 29.44
C ALA A 71 16.59 -3.96 29.12
N VAL A 72 17.72 -4.08 29.83
CA VAL A 72 18.92 -3.26 29.64
C VAL A 72 20.00 -4.08 28.95
N TYR A 73 20.60 -3.51 27.92
CA TYR A 73 21.61 -4.11 27.06
C TYR A 73 22.91 -3.30 27.14
N ALA A 74 24.05 -3.99 27.22
CA ALA A 74 25.35 -3.36 26.99
C ALA A 74 25.48 -2.91 25.52
N ALA A 75 26.34 -1.92 25.24
CA ALA A 75 26.45 -1.29 23.93
C ALA A 75 26.65 -2.26 22.74
N ASP A 76 27.47 -3.30 22.92
CA ASP A 76 27.72 -4.33 21.92
C ASP A 76 26.43 -5.09 21.59
N LYS A 77 25.77 -5.63 22.60
CA LYS A 77 24.51 -6.36 22.45
C LYS A 77 23.37 -5.46 21.97
N ALA A 78 23.35 -4.20 22.40
CA ALA A 78 22.36 -3.22 21.95
C ALA A 78 22.51 -2.94 20.44
N SER A 79 23.75 -2.88 19.94
CA SER A 79 24.03 -2.68 18.52
C SER A 79 23.57 -3.88 17.69
N ASP A 80 23.74 -5.09 18.20
CA ASP A 80 23.22 -6.30 17.56
C ASP A 80 21.69 -6.33 17.52
N VAL A 81 21.04 -6.06 18.65
CA VAL A 81 19.57 -5.95 18.73
C VAL A 81 19.03 -4.89 17.77
N LEU A 82 19.69 -3.73 17.70
CA LEU A 82 19.31 -2.66 16.77
C LEU A 82 19.41 -3.11 15.31
N ARG A 83 20.50 -3.81 14.95
CA ARG A 83 20.70 -4.36 13.61
C ARG A 83 19.67 -5.41 13.26
N ASP A 84 19.41 -6.33 14.17
CA ASP A 84 18.42 -7.38 13.97
C ASP A 84 17.01 -6.78 13.81
N TYR A 85 16.67 -5.75 14.59
CA TYR A 85 15.38 -5.10 14.48
C TYR A 85 15.21 -4.29 13.19
N ILE A 86 16.23 -3.54 12.77
CA ILE A 86 16.21 -2.84 11.46
C ILE A 86 16.15 -3.85 10.30
N THR A 87 16.86 -4.97 10.42
CA THR A 87 16.81 -6.08 9.45
C THR A 87 15.39 -6.65 9.39
N ALA A 88 14.75 -6.84 10.54
CA ALA A 88 13.38 -7.33 10.62
C ALA A 88 12.35 -6.36 10.00
N ILE A 89 12.51 -5.04 10.18
CA ILE A 89 11.68 -4.03 9.47
C ILE A 89 11.92 -4.15 7.96
N ALA A 90 13.17 -4.25 7.54
CA ALA A 90 13.51 -4.35 6.12
C ALA A 90 13.03 -5.66 5.49
N ASP A 91 12.99 -6.77 6.25
CA ASP A 91 12.41 -8.02 5.79
C ASP A 91 10.87 -7.90 5.71
N GLU A 92 10.24 -7.21 6.66
CA GLU A 92 8.79 -6.96 6.62
C GLU A 92 8.40 -6.13 5.41
N LEU A 93 9.11 -5.03 5.13
CA LEU A 93 8.85 -4.20 3.95
C LEU A 93 9.18 -4.91 2.63
N LYS A 94 10.14 -5.85 2.64
CA LYS A 94 10.41 -6.69 1.47
C LYS A 94 9.23 -7.62 1.18
N ASP A 95 8.65 -8.20 2.22
CA ASP A 95 7.52 -9.12 2.10
C ASP A 95 6.21 -8.39 1.82
N ASN A 96 5.99 -7.24 2.48
CA ASN A 96 4.82 -6.38 2.38
C ASN A 96 5.26 -4.91 2.14
N PRO A 97 5.62 -4.55 0.91
CA PRO A 97 6.04 -3.18 0.59
C PRO A 97 4.94 -2.16 0.83
N LEU A 98 5.34 -0.94 1.21
CA LEU A 98 4.43 0.20 1.30
C LEU A 98 4.46 0.98 -0.01
N VAL A 99 3.29 1.39 -0.50
CA VAL A 99 3.19 2.38 -1.59
C VAL A 99 2.94 3.74 -0.98
N VAL A 100 3.69 4.76 -1.42
CA VAL A 100 3.55 6.13 -0.93
C VAL A 100 3.42 7.11 -2.09
N SER A 101 2.66 8.18 -1.86
CA SER A 101 2.66 9.38 -2.72
C SER A 101 3.50 10.47 -2.06
N ILE A 102 4.36 11.12 -2.85
CA ILE A 102 5.14 12.28 -2.42
C ILE A 102 4.47 13.53 -2.95
N LEU A 103 4.01 14.37 -2.04
CA LEU A 103 3.32 15.62 -2.33
C LEU A 103 4.32 16.78 -2.16
N ASP A 104 4.90 17.22 -3.26
CA ASP A 104 5.93 18.27 -3.31
C ASP A 104 5.46 19.54 -4.04
N GLY A 105 4.16 19.64 -4.30
CA GLY A 105 3.53 20.74 -5.02
C GLY A 105 3.61 20.64 -6.54
N SER A 106 4.36 19.70 -7.13
CA SER A 106 4.51 19.58 -8.59
C SER A 106 3.19 19.34 -9.31
N THR A 107 2.32 18.49 -8.77
CA THR A 107 0.96 18.23 -9.30
C THR A 107 0.11 19.51 -9.29
N LEU A 108 0.08 20.23 -8.17
CA LEU A 108 -0.65 21.50 -8.06
C LEU A 108 -0.10 22.55 -9.03
N ARG A 109 1.22 22.64 -9.16
CA ARG A 109 1.89 23.55 -10.10
C ARG A 109 1.51 23.25 -11.54
N LEU A 110 1.37 21.97 -11.90
CA LEU A 110 0.94 21.56 -13.23
C LEU A 110 -0.52 21.96 -13.48
N LEU A 111 -1.40 21.70 -12.53
CA LEU A 111 -2.82 22.08 -12.60
C LEU A 111 -3.02 23.59 -12.72
N LEU A 112 -2.23 24.38 -11.99
CA LEU A 112 -2.31 25.85 -12.00
C LEU A 112 -1.66 26.50 -13.24
N LYS A 113 -0.93 25.74 -14.06
CA LYS A 113 -0.18 26.28 -15.20
C LYS A 113 -1.08 26.57 -16.39
N ASP A 114 -2.13 25.78 -16.59
CA ASP A 114 -3.10 25.96 -17.66
C ASP A 114 -4.40 26.52 -17.07
N GLU A 115 -4.74 27.76 -17.47
CA GLU A 115 -5.92 28.46 -16.96
C GLU A 115 -7.21 27.74 -17.34
N ASP A 116 -7.26 27.09 -18.51
CA ASP A 116 -8.44 26.36 -18.99
C ASP A 116 -8.63 25.07 -18.19
N ASP A 117 -7.55 24.32 -17.93
CA ASP A 117 -7.61 23.10 -17.10
C ASP A 117 -8.05 23.42 -15.67
N PHE A 118 -7.50 24.49 -15.08
CA PHE A 118 -7.91 24.94 -13.75
C PHE A 118 -9.37 25.40 -13.73
N ALA A 119 -9.81 26.16 -14.73
CA ALA A 119 -11.19 26.62 -14.82
C ALA A 119 -12.18 25.45 -14.91
N MET A 120 -11.88 24.43 -15.71
CA MET A 120 -12.69 23.20 -15.79
C MET A 120 -12.75 22.45 -14.46
N LEU A 121 -11.62 22.31 -13.75
CA LEU A 121 -11.59 21.67 -12.43
C LEU A 121 -12.44 22.46 -11.41
N ALA A 122 -12.25 23.77 -11.33
CA ALA A 122 -12.97 24.62 -10.40
C ALA A 122 -14.48 24.65 -10.68
N GLU A 123 -14.87 24.59 -11.96
CA GLU A 123 -16.28 24.44 -12.36
C GLU A 123 -16.87 23.09 -11.94
N SER A 124 -16.15 21.98 -12.15
CA SER A 124 -16.59 20.65 -11.71
C SER A 124 -16.79 20.61 -10.20
N LEU A 125 -15.78 21.04 -9.42
CA LEU A 125 -15.85 21.09 -7.96
C LEU A 125 -16.98 21.99 -7.47
N PHE A 126 -17.18 23.16 -8.08
CA PHE A 126 -18.28 24.05 -7.70
C PHE A 126 -19.64 23.38 -7.91
N THR A 127 -19.83 22.74 -9.07
CA THR A 127 -21.09 22.07 -9.43
C THR A 127 -21.36 20.89 -8.50
N GLU A 128 -20.33 20.13 -8.13
CA GLU A 128 -20.43 19.01 -7.18
C GLU A 128 -20.66 19.45 -5.73
N LEU A 129 -20.33 20.68 -5.37
CA LEU A 129 -20.53 21.22 -4.02
C LEU A 129 -21.82 22.05 -3.90
N ASP A 130 -22.34 22.58 -5.01
CA ASP A 130 -23.63 23.28 -5.10
C ASP A 130 -24.78 22.27 -5.32
N ASP A 131 -24.87 21.27 -4.44
CA ASP A 131 -25.87 20.17 -4.53
C ASP A 131 -27.33 20.66 -4.61
N GLU A 132 -27.60 21.88 -4.11
CA GLU A 132 -28.92 22.50 -4.11
C GLU A 132 -29.18 23.40 -5.35
N ASP A 133 -28.22 23.48 -6.28
CA ASP A 133 -28.26 24.32 -7.50
C ASP A 133 -28.64 25.79 -7.21
N GLU A 134 -28.14 26.35 -6.09
CA GLU A 134 -28.44 27.74 -5.71
C GLU A 134 -27.64 28.77 -6.55
N GLY A 135 -26.62 28.29 -7.27
CA GLY A 135 -25.63 29.11 -7.97
C GLY A 135 -24.63 29.77 -7.03
N LYS A 136 -24.60 29.38 -5.75
CA LYS A 136 -23.74 29.95 -4.71
C LYS A 136 -23.48 28.96 -3.56
N ILE A 137 -22.21 28.84 -3.17
CA ILE A 137 -21.78 28.00 -2.05
C ILE A 137 -21.03 28.79 -0.98
N SER A 138 -20.96 28.29 0.25
CA SER A 138 -20.22 28.94 1.34
C SER A 138 -18.71 28.95 1.06
N LYS A 139 -17.98 29.97 1.52
CA LYS A 139 -16.50 29.99 1.48
C LYS A 139 -15.89 28.76 2.16
N SER A 140 -16.53 28.24 3.21
CA SER A 140 -16.11 27.03 3.91
C SER A 140 -15.99 25.80 3.01
N GLU A 141 -16.70 25.79 1.86
CA GLU A 141 -16.67 24.69 0.89
C GLU A 141 -15.32 24.55 0.17
N ILE A 142 -14.42 25.55 0.24
CA ILE A 142 -13.04 25.39 -0.24
C ILE A 142 -12.34 24.23 0.46
N ARG A 143 -12.67 23.97 1.73
CA ARG A 143 -12.15 22.81 2.45
C ARG A 143 -12.59 21.51 1.78
N ASN A 144 -13.88 21.40 1.44
CA ASN A 144 -14.45 20.20 0.82
C ASN A 144 -13.94 20.01 -0.60
N ALA A 145 -13.76 21.10 -1.35
CA ALA A 145 -13.10 21.08 -2.66
C ALA A 145 -11.68 20.49 -2.59
N LEU A 146 -10.88 20.92 -1.60
CA LEU A 146 -9.53 20.36 -1.38
C LEU A 146 -9.57 18.89 -0.94
N ILE A 147 -10.58 18.48 -0.17
CA ILE A 147 -10.79 17.07 0.21
C ILE A 147 -11.13 16.23 -1.03
N GLN A 148 -12.03 16.70 -1.89
CA GLN A 148 -12.41 16.03 -3.15
C GLN A 148 -11.22 15.90 -4.11
N MET A 149 -10.39 16.94 -4.21
CA MET A 149 -9.13 16.89 -4.95
C MET A 149 -8.20 15.79 -4.42
N GLY A 150 -8.01 15.73 -3.10
CA GLY A 150 -7.28 14.67 -2.42
C GLY A 150 -5.82 14.49 -2.89
N VAL A 151 -5.24 13.35 -2.49
CA VAL A 151 -3.84 13.01 -2.77
C VAL A 151 -3.55 12.91 -4.27
N GLU A 152 -4.53 12.47 -5.07
CA GLU A 152 -4.38 12.31 -6.52
C GLU A 152 -4.16 13.65 -7.23
N MET A 153 -4.74 14.72 -6.72
CA MET A 153 -4.56 16.06 -7.25
C MET A 153 -3.48 16.85 -6.49
N GLY A 154 -2.68 16.17 -5.67
CA GLY A 154 -1.56 16.77 -4.95
C GLY A 154 -1.92 17.43 -3.62
N VAL A 155 -3.14 17.24 -3.11
CA VAL A 155 -3.59 17.82 -1.84
C VAL A 155 -3.35 16.83 -0.69
N PRO A 156 -2.56 17.18 0.34
CA PRO A 156 -2.33 16.29 1.47
C PRO A 156 -3.57 16.16 2.36
N PRO A 157 -3.77 15.01 3.03
CA PRO A 157 -4.77 14.89 4.07
C PRO A 157 -4.53 15.91 5.18
N PHE A 158 -5.60 16.53 5.69
CA PHE A 158 -5.50 17.54 6.74
C PHE A 158 -4.85 17.05 8.04
N SER A 159 -4.92 15.74 8.32
CA SER A 159 -4.26 15.11 9.47
C SER A 159 -2.73 15.05 9.30
N GLU A 160 -2.27 14.81 8.07
CA GLU A 160 -0.85 14.71 7.73
C GLU A 160 -0.22 16.08 7.48
N PHE A 161 -1.02 17.08 7.11
CA PHE A 161 -0.56 18.45 6.87
C PHE A 161 -1.42 19.52 7.55
N PRO A 162 -1.30 19.70 8.89
CA PRO A 162 -2.11 20.67 9.64
C PRO A 162 -2.00 22.12 9.17
N LYS A 163 -0.85 22.50 8.57
CA LYS A 163 -0.59 23.82 7.96
C LYS A 163 -1.64 24.21 6.92
N LEU A 164 -2.32 23.23 6.30
CA LEU A 164 -3.40 23.50 5.36
C LEU A 164 -4.55 24.30 6.00
N ASN A 165 -4.84 24.10 7.30
CA ASN A 165 -5.85 24.89 8.00
C ASN A 165 -5.43 26.35 8.16
N ASP A 166 -4.14 26.61 8.35
CA ASP A 166 -3.61 27.96 8.46
C ASP A 166 -3.69 28.69 7.12
N LEU A 167 -3.47 27.97 6.00
CA LEU A 167 -3.67 28.51 4.65
C LEU A 167 -5.13 28.88 4.38
N LEU A 168 -6.08 28.02 4.74
CA LEU A 168 -7.51 28.34 4.62
C LEU A 168 -7.87 29.61 5.39
N ARG A 169 -7.38 29.75 6.63
CA ARG A 169 -7.58 30.95 7.46
C ARG A 169 -6.92 32.19 6.89
N LYS A 170 -5.71 32.06 6.34
CA LYS A 170 -4.98 33.16 5.66
C LYS A 170 -5.82 33.79 4.54
N HIS A 171 -6.58 32.96 3.82
CA HIS A 171 -7.45 33.41 2.72
C HIS A 171 -8.90 33.69 3.15
N GLY A 172 -9.24 33.55 4.43
CA GLY A 172 -10.61 33.70 4.93
C GLY A 172 -11.59 32.67 4.35
N ALA A 173 -11.10 31.49 4.02
CA ALA A 173 -11.86 30.37 3.46
C ALA A 173 -12.63 29.57 4.53
N ASP A 174 -12.66 30.05 5.79
CA ASP A 174 -13.44 29.52 6.90
C ASP A 174 -14.69 30.36 7.21
N GLY A 175 -14.99 31.36 6.37
CA GLY A 175 -16.19 32.19 6.50
C GLY A 175 -17.46 31.55 5.96
N GLU A 176 -18.60 32.12 6.34
CA GLU A 176 -19.96 31.70 5.90
C GLU A 176 -20.48 32.50 4.69
N GLU A 177 -19.65 33.39 4.14
CA GLU A 177 -20.04 34.22 2.99
C GLU A 177 -20.26 33.34 1.76
N LYS A 178 -21.37 33.57 1.05
CA LYS A 178 -21.69 32.84 -0.17
C LYS A 178 -20.92 33.38 -1.38
N LEU A 179 -20.28 32.49 -2.13
CA LEU A 179 -19.52 32.76 -3.35
C LEU A 179 -20.27 32.23 -4.57
N GLY A 180 -20.30 33.02 -5.65
CA GLY A 180 -20.59 32.47 -6.98
C GLY A 180 -19.37 31.76 -7.57
N GLN A 181 -19.56 30.98 -8.63
CA GLN A 181 -18.53 30.14 -9.27
C GLN A 181 -17.19 30.87 -9.53
N ALA A 182 -17.21 32.06 -10.14
CA ALA A 182 -15.98 32.82 -10.42
C ALA A 182 -15.23 33.24 -9.15
N GLN A 183 -15.95 33.57 -8.07
CA GLN A 183 -15.34 33.95 -6.80
C GLN A 183 -14.77 32.73 -6.08
N PHE A 184 -15.46 31.59 -6.17
CA PHE A 184 -14.97 30.31 -5.67
C PHE A 184 -13.66 29.92 -6.36
N ALA A 185 -13.61 29.96 -7.69
CA ALA A 185 -12.42 29.63 -8.46
C ALA A 185 -11.23 30.52 -8.07
N GLN A 186 -11.43 31.83 -7.92
CA GLN A 186 -10.37 32.76 -7.47
C GLN A 186 -9.85 32.44 -6.07
N LEU A 187 -10.74 32.12 -5.14
CA LEU A 187 -10.36 31.76 -3.78
C LEU A 187 -9.61 30.42 -3.74
N LEU A 188 -10.12 29.41 -4.45
CA LEU A 188 -9.50 28.09 -4.58
C LEU A 188 -8.09 28.22 -5.19
N GLN A 189 -7.94 28.99 -6.25
CA GLN A 189 -6.65 29.23 -6.90
C GLN A 189 -5.63 29.82 -5.93
N SER A 190 -6.04 30.81 -5.14
CA SER A 190 -5.18 31.50 -4.17
C SER A 190 -4.71 30.55 -3.05
N VAL A 191 -5.61 29.70 -2.56
CA VAL A 191 -5.26 28.67 -1.56
C VAL A 191 -4.33 27.60 -2.16
N MET A 192 -4.60 27.14 -3.38
CA MET A 192 -3.77 26.14 -4.06
C MET A 192 -2.36 26.66 -4.38
N GLN A 193 -2.21 27.94 -4.74
CA GLN A 193 -0.89 28.55 -4.97
C GLN A 193 -0.03 28.57 -3.71
N ASP A 194 -0.61 28.98 -2.57
CA ASP A 194 0.13 28.93 -1.30
C ASP A 194 0.42 27.49 -0.86
N LEU A 195 -0.52 26.56 -1.08
CA LEU A 195 -0.31 25.14 -0.77
C LEU A 195 0.84 24.57 -1.60
N GLU A 196 0.89 24.87 -2.90
CA GLU A 196 1.99 24.50 -3.78
C GLU A 196 3.32 25.05 -3.27
N GLU A 197 3.37 26.33 -2.89
CA GLU A 197 4.57 26.96 -2.36
C GLU A 197 5.03 26.27 -1.07
N GLU A 198 4.13 25.97 -0.15
CA GLU A 198 4.45 25.27 1.11
C GLU A 198 4.96 23.84 0.87
N LEU A 199 4.31 23.08 -0.01
CA LEU A 199 4.74 21.71 -0.34
C LEU A 199 6.09 21.70 -1.08
N SER A 200 6.41 22.76 -1.83
CA SER A 200 7.71 22.89 -2.50
C SER A 200 8.87 23.09 -1.51
N LYS A 201 8.58 23.64 -0.31
CA LYS A 201 9.55 23.83 0.77
C LYS A 201 9.72 22.56 1.60
N GLU A 202 8.61 21.89 1.88
CA GLU A 202 8.56 20.68 2.69
C GLU A 202 7.49 19.74 2.13
N ASN A 203 7.93 18.64 1.52
CA ASN A 203 7.03 17.66 0.96
C ASN A 203 6.30 16.86 2.06
N VAL A 204 5.14 16.33 1.70
CA VAL A 204 4.37 15.41 2.55
C VAL A 204 4.36 14.04 1.91
N VAL A 205 4.67 13.01 2.70
CA VAL A 205 4.64 11.62 2.24
C VAL A 205 3.42 10.94 2.83
N VAL A 206 2.56 10.42 1.95
CA VAL A 206 1.29 9.78 2.35
C VAL A 206 1.33 8.31 1.95
N ILE A 207 1.02 7.41 2.90
CA ILE A 207 0.86 5.99 2.61
C ILE A 207 -0.43 5.79 1.83
N ARG A 208 -0.34 5.10 0.70
CA ARG A 208 -1.47 4.73 -0.13
C ARG A 208 -2.01 3.38 0.29
N ASN A 209 -3.32 3.21 0.21
CA ASN A 209 -3.99 1.94 0.49
C ASN A 209 -3.87 0.98 -0.70
N ILE A 210 -2.64 0.75 -1.15
CA ILE A 210 -2.31 -0.07 -2.31
C ILE A 210 -1.44 -1.23 -1.82
N GLN A 211 -1.86 -2.45 -2.13
CA GLN A 211 -1.12 -3.64 -1.80
C GLN A 211 -0.20 -4.04 -2.96
N VAL A 212 1.09 -4.24 -2.67
CA VAL A 212 2.05 -4.78 -3.66
C VAL A 212 2.11 -6.30 -3.55
N LEU A 213 1.62 -6.99 -4.57
CA LEU A 213 1.63 -8.44 -4.70
C LEU A 213 2.89 -8.85 -5.48
N ASN A 214 3.97 -9.18 -4.76
CA ASN A 214 5.29 -9.49 -5.33
C ASN A 214 5.69 -10.97 -5.23
N GLY A 215 4.74 -11.85 -4.89
CA GLY A 215 4.95 -13.28 -4.72
C GLY A 215 5.65 -13.70 -3.42
N SER A 216 5.95 -12.78 -2.49
CA SER A 216 6.61 -13.10 -1.20
C SER A 216 5.85 -14.16 -0.41
N LYS A 217 4.54 -13.98 -0.22
CA LYS A 217 3.65 -14.93 0.45
C LYS A 217 3.66 -16.31 -0.19
N LEU A 218 3.66 -16.36 -1.52
CA LEU A 218 3.74 -17.63 -2.25
C LEU A 218 5.08 -18.32 -2.03
N ARG A 219 6.20 -17.58 -2.07
CA ARG A 219 7.53 -18.14 -1.76
C ARG A 219 7.61 -18.66 -0.33
N GLN A 220 7.02 -17.95 0.64
CA GLN A 220 6.94 -18.41 2.03
C GLN A 220 6.10 -19.69 2.16
N LEU A 221 4.92 -19.73 1.54
CA LEU A 221 4.06 -20.92 1.47
C LEU A 221 4.78 -22.11 0.84
N LEU A 222 5.48 -21.92 -0.28
CA LEU A 222 6.23 -22.96 -0.99
C LEU A 222 7.42 -23.49 -0.18
N ALA A 223 7.99 -22.68 0.72
CA ALA A 223 9.05 -23.08 1.64
C ALA A 223 8.52 -23.84 2.88
N ASN A 224 7.22 -23.75 3.17
CA ASN A 224 6.58 -24.42 4.29
C ASN A 224 5.78 -25.66 3.82
N GLU A 225 6.40 -26.84 3.92
CA GLU A 225 5.81 -28.10 3.48
C GLU A 225 4.45 -28.41 4.15
N GLN A 226 4.27 -28.02 5.42
CA GLN A 226 3.01 -28.27 6.14
C GLN A 226 1.86 -27.42 5.61
N GLU A 227 2.11 -26.13 5.38
CA GLU A 227 1.12 -25.22 4.80
C GLU A 227 0.80 -25.59 3.35
N LEU A 228 1.82 -25.90 2.54
CA LEU A 228 1.63 -26.36 1.17
C LEU A 228 0.77 -27.63 1.11
N ASN A 229 1.05 -28.62 1.96
CA ASN A 229 0.23 -29.84 2.04
C ASN A 229 -1.21 -29.54 2.47
N THR A 230 -1.42 -28.57 3.36
CA THR A 230 -2.77 -28.14 3.76
C THR A 230 -3.55 -27.56 2.57
N ILE A 231 -2.89 -26.76 1.72
CA ILE A 231 -3.50 -26.23 0.49
C ILE A 231 -3.84 -27.37 -0.48
N VAL A 232 -2.91 -28.30 -0.72
CA VAL A 232 -3.13 -29.48 -1.58
C VAL A 232 -4.33 -30.29 -1.09
N GLU A 233 -4.47 -30.49 0.22
CA GLU A 233 -5.60 -31.22 0.80
C GLU A 233 -6.93 -30.49 0.65
N LYS A 234 -6.94 -29.16 0.76
CA LYS A 234 -8.15 -28.36 0.51
C LYS A 234 -8.58 -28.45 -0.96
N VAL A 235 -7.65 -28.30 -1.89
CA VAL A 235 -7.90 -28.45 -3.34
C VAL A 235 -8.40 -29.86 -3.65
N PHE A 236 -7.78 -30.89 -3.08
CA PHE A 236 -8.20 -32.28 -3.26
C PHE A 236 -9.64 -32.51 -2.76
N ARG A 237 -10.03 -31.92 -1.62
CA ARG A 237 -11.42 -31.99 -1.15
C ARG A 237 -12.38 -31.30 -2.10
N GLU A 238 -12.05 -30.10 -2.61
CA GLU A 238 -12.89 -29.43 -3.62
C GLU A 238 -13.07 -30.29 -4.88
N LYS A 239 -12.03 -31.04 -5.28
CA LYS A 239 -12.13 -31.99 -6.40
C LYS A 239 -13.08 -33.14 -6.12
N VAL A 240 -13.07 -33.69 -4.91
CA VAL A 240 -13.97 -34.79 -4.50
C VAL A 240 -15.42 -34.30 -4.41
N ASP A 241 -15.63 -33.05 -3.98
CA ASP A 241 -16.96 -32.46 -3.82
C ASP A 241 -17.54 -31.90 -5.14
N ALA A 242 -16.71 -31.73 -6.17
CA ALA A 242 -17.13 -31.27 -7.49
C ALA A 242 -18.00 -32.32 -8.21
N ARG A 243 -18.97 -31.85 -9.01
CA ARG A 243 -19.78 -32.73 -9.86
C ARG A 243 -18.88 -33.36 -10.94
N ASP A 244 -19.14 -34.62 -11.28
CA ASP A 244 -18.44 -35.36 -12.36
C ASP A 244 -18.31 -34.48 -13.62
N GLY A 245 -17.07 -34.12 -13.99
CA GLY A 245 -16.75 -33.42 -15.23
C GLY A 245 -15.79 -32.22 -15.14
N SER A 246 -15.58 -31.61 -13.96
CA SER A 246 -14.62 -30.50 -13.84
C SER A 246 -13.17 -30.99 -13.94
N SER A 247 -12.38 -30.33 -14.78
CA SER A 247 -10.95 -30.66 -14.90
C SER A 247 -10.20 -30.28 -13.62
N SER A 248 -9.07 -30.93 -13.35
CA SER A 248 -8.29 -30.62 -12.13
C SER A 248 -7.73 -29.20 -12.17
N THR A 249 -7.45 -28.69 -13.36
CA THR A 249 -6.98 -27.33 -13.61
C THR A 249 -8.07 -26.31 -13.31
N GLU A 250 -9.33 -26.56 -13.71
CA GLU A 250 -10.49 -25.74 -13.32
C GLU A 250 -10.67 -25.69 -11.80
N ILE A 251 -10.54 -26.83 -11.12
CA ILE A 251 -10.68 -26.91 -9.66
C ILE A 251 -9.57 -26.13 -8.97
N ILE A 252 -8.30 -26.30 -9.40
CA ILE A 252 -7.19 -25.52 -8.84
C ILE A 252 -7.40 -24.03 -9.09
N ARG A 253 -7.75 -23.65 -10.32
CA ARG A 253 -8.01 -22.25 -10.68
C ARG A 253 -9.10 -21.66 -9.80
N SER A 254 -10.25 -22.32 -9.70
CA SER A 254 -11.36 -21.88 -8.86
C SER A 254 -10.96 -21.75 -7.38
N TYR A 255 -10.18 -22.69 -6.85
CA TYR A 255 -9.66 -22.61 -5.48
C TYR A 255 -8.75 -21.39 -5.30
N LEU A 256 -7.79 -21.17 -6.21
CA LEU A 256 -6.87 -20.04 -6.12
C LEU A 256 -7.60 -18.70 -6.20
N GLU A 257 -8.56 -18.56 -7.11
CA GLU A 257 -9.36 -17.34 -7.26
C GLU A 257 -10.17 -17.02 -6.00
N LYS A 258 -10.84 -18.03 -5.39
CA LYS A 258 -11.59 -17.84 -4.13
C LYS A 258 -10.70 -17.47 -2.95
N ASN A 259 -9.47 -17.97 -2.91
CA ASN A 259 -8.54 -17.79 -1.81
C ASN A 259 -7.42 -16.78 -2.14
N ALA A 260 -7.59 -15.97 -3.18
CA ALA A 260 -6.53 -15.13 -3.74
C ALA A 260 -5.92 -14.18 -2.69
N LYS A 261 -6.75 -13.50 -1.90
CA LYS A 261 -6.30 -12.58 -0.84
C LYS A 261 -5.41 -13.27 0.21
N GLU A 262 -5.79 -14.47 0.65
CA GLU A 262 -5.02 -15.23 1.65
C GLU A 262 -3.68 -15.69 1.09
N LEU A 263 -3.68 -16.12 -0.18
CA LEU A 263 -2.49 -16.62 -0.87
C LEU A 263 -1.56 -15.50 -1.36
N GLY A 264 -2.00 -14.24 -1.31
CA GLY A 264 -1.24 -13.11 -1.88
C GLY A 264 -1.26 -13.10 -3.42
N LEU A 265 -2.34 -13.59 -4.02
CA LEU A 265 -2.61 -13.52 -5.45
C LEU A 265 -3.50 -12.31 -5.78
N PRO A 266 -3.37 -11.75 -7.00
CA PRO A 266 -4.25 -10.68 -7.46
C PRO A 266 -5.73 -11.12 -7.54
N LEU A 267 -6.63 -10.21 -7.19
CA LEU A 267 -8.07 -10.38 -7.34
C LEU A 267 -8.48 -10.14 -8.80
N LEU A 268 -9.17 -11.10 -9.41
CA LEU A 268 -9.63 -10.99 -10.80
C LEU A 268 -10.67 -9.88 -11.04
N GLN A 269 -11.40 -9.52 -9.99
CA GLN A 269 -12.47 -8.52 -10.06
C GLN A 269 -11.93 -7.09 -10.21
N ALA A 270 -10.64 -6.87 -9.92
CA ALA A 270 -10.07 -5.53 -9.83
C ALA A 270 -9.27 -5.11 -11.08
N GLU A 271 -8.64 -6.04 -11.83
CA GLU A 271 -7.69 -5.66 -12.88
C GLU A 271 -7.58 -6.64 -14.06
N VAL A 272 -7.50 -6.08 -15.28
CA VAL A 272 -7.18 -6.85 -16.50
C VAL A 272 -5.82 -7.54 -16.40
N ALA A 273 -4.86 -6.92 -15.71
CA ALA A 273 -3.53 -7.49 -15.48
C ALA A 273 -3.60 -8.79 -14.68
N ALA A 274 -4.53 -8.90 -13.71
CA ALA A 274 -4.76 -10.11 -12.95
C ALA A 274 -5.24 -11.26 -13.85
N VAL A 275 -6.22 -11.00 -14.73
CA VAL A 275 -6.74 -12.02 -15.66
C VAL A 275 -5.62 -12.56 -16.56
N LEU A 276 -4.83 -11.66 -17.16
CA LEU A 276 -3.70 -12.04 -18.02
C LEU A 276 -2.62 -12.84 -17.28
N LEU A 277 -2.37 -12.51 -16.00
CA LEU A 277 -1.43 -13.27 -15.17
C LEU A 277 -1.94 -14.69 -14.95
N TYR A 278 -3.22 -14.86 -14.57
CA TYR A 278 -3.79 -16.20 -14.36
C TYR A 278 -3.76 -17.02 -15.65
N ASP A 279 -4.25 -16.46 -16.77
CA ASP A 279 -4.25 -17.17 -18.05
C ASP A 279 -2.83 -17.56 -18.48
N GLY A 280 -1.88 -16.62 -18.39
CA GLY A 280 -0.48 -16.89 -18.73
C GLY A 280 0.19 -17.94 -17.84
N VAL A 281 -0.12 -17.98 -16.54
CA VAL A 281 0.42 -19.01 -15.62
C VAL A 281 -0.17 -20.38 -15.94
N PHE A 282 -1.49 -20.46 -16.11
CA PHE A 282 -2.15 -21.73 -16.37
C PHE A 282 -1.79 -22.29 -17.75
N ASP A 283 -1.71 -21.46 -18.80
CA ASP A 283 -1.27 -21.91 -20.13
C ASP A 283 0.17 -22.46 -20.10
N ASP A 284 1.08 -21.81 -19.38
CA ASP A 284 2.49 -22.23 -19.25
C ASP A 284 2.67 -23.58 -18.52
N VAL A 285 1.77 -23.89 -17.59
CA VAL A 285 1.82 -25.13 -16.79
C VAL A 285 1.02 -26.25 -17.45
N ILE A 286 -0.17 -25.96 -17.97
CA ILE A 286 -1.06 -26.94 -18.62
C ILE A 286 -0.45 -27.48 -19.91
N THR A 287 0.24 -26.66 -20.71
CA THR A 287 0.91 -27.14 -21.94
C THR A 287 1.97 -28.22 -21.70
N LYS A 288 2.38 -28.45 -20.44
CA LYS A 288 3.36 -29.47 -20.05
C LYS A 288 2.73 -30.78 -19.54
N GLU A 289 1.43 -30.81 -19.22
CA GLU A 289 0.73 -32.01 -18.73
C GLU A 289 -0.30 -32.50 -19.77
N LYS A 290 -0.27 -33.81 -20.09
CA LYS A 290 -1.25 -34.40 -21.00
C LYS A 290 -2.57 -34.60 -20.26
N ASP A 291 -3.57 -33.83 -20.67
CA ASP A 291 -4.95 -33.94 -20.19
C ASP A 291 -5.53 -35.32 -20.50
N GLY A 292 -6.02 -36.05 -19.48
CA GLY A 292 -6.74 -37.31 -19.69
C GLY A 292 -6.54 -38.42 -18.66
N ASP A 293 -5.52 -38.34 -17.79
CA ASP A 293 -5.37 -39.31 -16.68
C ASP A 293 -5.99 -38.76 -15.40
N GLU A 294 -6.69 -39.62 -14.66
CA GLU A 294 -7.16 -39.32 -13.30
C GLU A 294 -5.94 -38.96 -12.44
N LEU A 295 -5.78 -37.65 -12.15
CA LEU A 295 -4.68 -37.18 -11.30
C LEU A 295 -4.91 -37.69 -9.88
N ASP A 296 -4.09 -38.66 -9.47
CA ASP A 296 -3.94 -39.05 -8.07
C ASP A 296 -3.48 -37.87 -7.20
N LYS A 297 -3.56 -38.02 -5.88
CA LYS A 297 -3.23 -36.95 -4.94
C LYS A 297 -1.79 -36.43 -5.13
N GLU A 298 -0.84 -37.27 -5.53
CA GLU A 298 0.56 -36.89 -5.73
C GLU A 298 0.73 -36.03 -6.99
N LYS A 299 0.10 -36.41 -8.10
CA LYS A 299 0.13 -35.62 -9.33
C LYS A 299 -0.60 -34.28 -9.13
N LEU A 300 -1.74 -34.27 -8.41
CA LEU A 300 -2.43 -33.02 -8.07
C LEU A 300 -1.55 -32.12 -7.20
N ALA A 301 -0.86 -32.69 -6.19
CA ALA A 301 0.04 -31.93 -5.32
C ALA A 301 1.17 -31.27 -6.13
N LYS A 302 1.73 -32.02 -7.07
CA LYS A 302 2.76 -31.50 -7.99
C LYS A 302 2.21 -30.36 -8.85
N LEU A 303 1.05 -30.53 -9.47
CA LEU A 303 0.43 -29.51 -10.30
C LEU A 303 0.14 -28.21 -9.52
N VAL A 304 -0.42 -28.32 -8.30
CA VAL A 304 -0.64 -27.17 -7.41
C VAL A 304 0.68 -26.46 -7.12
N LYS A 305 1.73 -27.21 -6.78
CA LYS A 305 3.06 -26.65 -6.49
C LYS A 305 3.65 -25.93 -7.71
N ASP A 306 3.57 -26.54 -8.89
CA ASP A 306 4.12 -25.97 -10.14
C ASP A 306 3.39 -24.67 -10.51
N ILE A 307 2.06 -24.62 -10.35
CA ILE A 307 1.26 -23.40 -10.56
C ILE A 307 1.64 -22.30 -9.56
N LEU A 308 1.70 -22.61 -8.26
CA LEU A 308 2.06 -21.64 -7.23
C LEU A 308 3.48 -21.10 -7.41
N GLN A 309 4.43 -21.96 -7.80
CA GLN A 309 5.79 -21.56 -8.12
C GLN A 309 5.81 -20.61 -9.32
N LYS A 310 5.05 -20.91 -10.37
CA LYS A 310 4.99 -20.06 -11.56
C LYS A 310 4.36 -18.69 -11.25
N PHE A 311 3.32 -18.63 -10.41
CA PHE A 311 2.81 -17.35 -9.90
C PHE A 311 3.87 -16.58 -9.12
N ALA A 312 4.60 -17.25 -8.22
CA ALA A 312 5.65 -16.61 -7.43
C ALA A 312 6.74 -16.00 -8.32
N GLU A 313 7.19 -16.73 -9.36
CA GLU A 313 8.16 -16.26 -10.35
C GLU A 313 7.66 -15.04 -11.13
N GLN A 314 6.41 -15.09 -11.63
CA GLN A 314 5.84 -13.99 -12.41
C GLN A 314 5.62 -12.73 -11.58
N LEU A 315 5.12 -12.88 -10.34
CA LEU A 315 4.91 -11.75 -9.42
C LEU A 315 6.24 -11.18 -8.88
N GLU A 316 7.32 -11.97 -8.85
CA GLU A 316 8.66 -11.45 -8.55
C GLU A 316 9.19 -10.56 -9.66
N ALA A 317 9.04 -11.01 -10.91
CA ALA A 317 9.49 -10.28 -12.08
C ALA A 317 8.64 -9.02 -12.33
N ASN A 318 7.32 -9.15 -12.16
CA ASN A 318 6.34 -8.10 -12.41
C ASN A 318 5.30 -8.07 -11.26
N PRO A 319 5.59 -7.40 -10.14
CA PRO A 319 4.64 -7.24 -9.05
C PRO A 319 3.37 -6.53 -9.51
N VAL A 320 2.22 -6.93 -8.95
CA VAL A 320 0.92 -6.28 -9.21
C VAL A 320 0.60 -5.33 -8.06
N GLN A 321 0.16 -4.11 -8.37
CA GLN A 321 -0.28 -3.13 -7.39
C GLN A 321 -1.81 -3.14 -7.36
N GLN A 322 -2.39 -3.56 -6.23
CA GLN A 322 -3.84 -3.66 -6.09
C GLN A 322 -4.35 -2.56 -5.16
N ASP A 323 -5.14 -1.62 -5.70
CA ASP A 323 -5.79 -0.59 -4.90
C ASP A 323 -6.92 -1.22 -4.06
N LEU A 324 -6.89 -0.98 -2.75
CA LEU A 324 -7.87 -1.50 -1.80
C LEU A 324 -8.98 -0.47 -1.47
N SER A 325 -8.91 0.75 -2.01
CA SER A 325 -9.92 1.79 -1.79
C SER A 325 -11.30 1.48 -2.40
N TYR A 326 -11.35 0.68 -3.46
CA TYR A 326 -12.60 0.29 -4.15
C TYR A 326 -13.25 -0.99 -3.62
N VAL A 327 -12.66 -1.64 -2.60
CA VAL A 327 -13.11 -2.97 -2.12
C VAL A 327 -14.08 -2.86 -0.94
N GLU A 328 -14.31 -1.66 -0.40
CA GLU A 328 -15.22 -1.45 0.76
C GLU A 328 -16.70 -1.27 0.38
N ASP A 329 -17.03 -1.02 -0.89
CA ASP A 329 -18.41 -0.72 -1.32
C ASP A 329 -19.31 -1.95 -1.57
N GLU A 330 -18.80 -3.19 -1.50
CA GLU A 330 -19.61 -4.41 -1.72
C GLU A 330 -20.09 -5.10 -0.43
N LEU A 331 -19.93 -4.47 0.73
CA LEU A 331 -20.46 -4.99 2.01
C LEU A 331 -21.31 -3.95 2.75
N SER A 332 -22.35 -3.43 2.08
CA SER A 332 -23.49 -2.75 2.72
C SER A 332 -24.81 -3.17 2.09
#